data_AF-A0A1V0A905-F1
#
_entry.id   AF-A0A1V0A905-F1
#
_cell.length_a   1.000
_cell.length_b   1.000
_cell.length_c   1.000
_cell.angle_alpha   90.00
_cell.angle_beta   90.00
_cell.angle_gamma   90.00
#
_symmetry.space_group_name_H-M   'P 1'
#
loop_
_entity.id
_entity.type
_entity.pdbx_description
1 polymer ?
#
loop_
_entity_poly.entity_id
_entity_poly.type
_entity_poly.pdbx_seq_one_letter_code
_entity_poly.pdbx_strand_id
1 'polypeptide(L)'
;MADQTQVSASDLTAAIGYIEEAATKLRTIQKNLDTAGVTLKASWVGQSEYAFDQVHRIWHQRMDKVLDSLRTLAENIGGSNRNYAAFNEERVQAINKIEALINAAPMSRTAG
;
A
#
# COMPACT_ATOMS: atom_id res chain seq x y z
N MET A 1 -19.48 -9.36 29.82
CA MET A 1 -18.86 -9.28 28.48
C MET A 1 -19.70 -8.32 27.65
N ALA A 2 -19.27 -7.08 27.44
CA ALA A 2 -19.76 -6.18 26.39
C ALA A 2 -19.04 -4.82 26.53
N ASP A 3 -17.83 -4.73 25.98
CA ASP A 3 -17.23 -3.45 25.58
C ASP A 3 -16.71 -3.65 24.16
N GLN A 4 -17.62 -3.94 23.23
CA GLN A 4 -17.35 -3.73 21.81
C GLN A 4 -17.44 -2.23 21.58
N THR A 5 -16.30 -1.58 21.79
CA THR A 5 -16.01 -0.18 21.51
C THR A 5 -16.75 0.33 20.28
N GLN A 6 -17.75 1.20 20.50
CA GLN A 6 -18.36 1.99 19.44
C GLN A 6 -17.28 2.90 18.83
N VAL A 7 -16.78 2.54 17.65
CA VAL A 7 -15.92 3.43 16.87
C VAL A 7 -16.78 4.62 16.43
N SER A 8 -16.34 5.85 16.70
CA SER A 8 -17.15 7.04 16.37
C SER A 8 -17.00 7.41 14.89
N ALA A 9 -18.00 8.07 14.30
CA ALA A 9 -17.91 8.58 12.92
C ALA A 9 -16.70 9.52 12.72
N SER A 10 -16.28 10.23 13.78
CA SER A 10 -15.06 11.03 13.81
C SER A 10 -13.79 10.18 13.68
N ASP A 11 -13.72 9.02 14.34
CA ASP A 11 -12.57 8.11 14.24
C ASP A 11 -12.46 7.49 12.84
N LEU A 12 -13.60 7.20 12.21
CA LEU A 12 -13.65 6.71 10.83
C LEU A 12 -13.16 7.75 9.84
N THR A 13 -13.59 9.00 10.01
CA THR A 13 -13.14 10.12 9.20
C THR A 13 -11.64 10.36 9.37
N ALA A 14 -11.13 10.29 10.60
CA ALA A 14 -9.70 10.38 10.87
C ALA A 14 -8.91 9.23 10.20
N ALA A 15 -9.44 8.00 10.26
CA ALA A 15 -8.82 6.85 9.61
C ALA A 15 -8.74 7.00 8.09
N ILE A 16 -9.80 7.51 7.44
CA ILE A 16 -9.76 7.85 6.00
C ILE A 16 -8.64 8.87 5.73
N GLY A 17 -8.55 9.93 6.53
CA GLY A 17 -7.50 10.94 6.40
C GLY A 17 -6.08 10.35 6.49
N TYR A 18 -5.84 9.45 7.44
CA TYR A 18 -4.54 8.77 7.56
C TYR A 18 -4.24 7.86 6.36
N ILE A 19 -5.25 7.18 5.81
CA ILE A 19 -5.09 6.34 4.61
C ILE A 19 -4.74 7.19 3.39
N GLU A 20 -5.42 8.32 3.20
CA GLU A 20 -5.14 9.26 2.10
C GLU A 20 -3.75 9.90 2.21
N GLU A 21 -3.32 10.25 3.43
CA GLU A 21 -1.98 10.75 3.70
C GLU A 21 -0.92 9.70 3.37
N ALA A 22 -1.12 8.45 3.81
CA ALA A 22 -0.22 7.34 3.51
C ALA A 22 -0.13 7.09 1.99
N ALA A 23 -1.27 7.09 1.28
CA ALA A 23 -1.30 6.95 -0.17
C ALA A 23 -0.53 8.08 -0.88
N THR A 24 -0.65 9.31 -0.39
CA THR A 24 0.09 10.47 -0.91
C THR A 24 1.59 10.32 -0.70
N LYS A 25 2.02 9.90 0.49
CA LYS A 25 3.44 9.65 0.79
C LYS A 25 4.02 8.55 -0.10
N LEU A 26 3.28 7.45 -0.29
CA LEU A 26 3.71 6.34 -1.15
C LEU A 26 3.87 6.78 -2.61
N ARG A 27 2.93 7.57 -3.16
CA ARG A 27 3.05 8.14 -4.50
C ARG A 27 4.28 9.06 -4.64
N THR A 28 4.57 9.86 -3.62
CA THR A 28 5.77 10.70 -3.61
C THR A 28 7.05 9.86 -3.63
N ILE A 29 7.11 8.78 -2.85
CA ILE A 29 8.24 7.86 -2.86
C ILE A 29 8.40 7.20 -4.24
N GLN A 30 7.31 6.76 -4.87
CA GLN A 30 7.32 6.21 -6.23
C GLN A 30 7.89 7.21 -7.25
N LYS A 31 7.42 8.47 -7.23
CA LYS A 31 7.95 9.54 -8.11
C LYS A 31 9.43 9.86 -7.87
N ASN A 32 9.86 9.83 -6.61
CA ASN A 32 11.26 10.06 -6.27
C ASN A 32 12.16 8.93 -6.81
N LEU A 33 11.70 7.68 -6.70
CA LEU A 33 12.37 6.53 -7.29
C LEU A 33 12.40 6.57 -8.82
N ASP A 34 11.31 7.01 -9.47
CA ASP A 34 11.25 7.21 -10.92
C ASP A 34 12.33 8.19 -11.38
N THR A 35 12.41 9.32 -10.68
CA THR A 35 13.34 10.40 -11.01
C THR A 35 14.79 9.95 -10.78
N ALA A 36 15.07 9.31 -9.64
CA ALA A 36 16.38 8.74 -9.36
C ALA A 36 16.77 7.68 -10.39
N GLY A 37 15.80 6.86 -10.82
CA GLY A 37 16.00 5.82 -11.83
C GLY A 37 16.39 6.37 -13.19
N VAL A 38 15.77 7.47 -13.63
CA VAL A 38 16.16 8.17 -14.87
C VAL A 38 17.62 8.67 -14.79
N THR A 39 18.02 9.25 -13.65
CA THR A 39 19.41 9.71 -13.45
C THR A 39 20.41 8.55 -13.42
N LEU A 40 20.06 7.45 -12.74
CA LEU A 40 20.89 6.25 -12.64
C LEU A 40 21.05 5.53 -13.99
N LYS A 41 19.98 5.45 -14.80
CA LYS A 41 20.02 4.90 -16.16
C LYS A 41 20.98 5.64 -17.08
N ALA A 42 21.10 6.97 -16.94
CA ALA A 42 22.07 7.72 -17.71
C ALA A 42 23.53 7.31 -17.42
N SER A 43 23.76 6.67 -16.27
CA SER A 43 25.09 6.31 -15.75
C SER A 43 25.39 4.81 -15.85
N TRP A 44 24.37 3.96 -15.99
CA TRP A 44 24.49 2.50 -15.96
C TRP A 44 24.12 1.93 -17.33
N VAL A 45 25.13 1.45 -18.07
CA VAL A 45 24.94 0.82 -19.39
C VAL A 45 25.08 -0.70 -19.26
N GLY A 46 24.18 -1.46 -19.90
CA GLY A 46 24.29 -2.92 -19.98
C GLY A 46 23.50 -3.65 -18.89
N GLN A 47 24.09 -4.70 -18.29
CA GLN A 47 23.35 -5.63 -17.41
C GLN A 47 22.79 -4.98 -16.12
N SER A 48 23.42 -3.91 -15.65
CA SER A 48 22.96 -3.11 -14.50
C SER A 48 21.70 -2.29 -14.80
N GLU A 49 21.56 -1.80 -16.04
CA GLU A 49 20.36 -1.10 -16.51
C GLU A 49 19.15 -2.04 -16.48
N TYR A 50 19.33 -3.24 -17.05
CA TYR A 50 18.29 -4.26 -17.10
C TYR A 50 17.84 -4.71 -15.70
N ALA A 51 18.78 -4.92 -14.78
CA ALA A 51 18.47 -5.30 -13.41
C ALA A 51 17.69 -4.20 -12.67
N PHE A 52 18.10 -2.93 -12.84
CA PHE A 52 17.39 -1.80 -12.26
C PHE A 52 15.98 -1.68 -12.82
N ASP A 53 15.80 -1.82 -14.14
CA ASP A 53 14.50 -1.81 -14.79
C ASP A 53 13.54 -2.87 -14.28
N GLN A 54 14.04 -4.09 -14.06
CA GLN A 54 13.22 -5.16 -13.52
C GLN A 54 12.78 -4.88 -12.09
N VAL A 55 13.68 -4.39 -11.23
CA VAL A 55 13.35 -4.00 -9.85
C VAL A 55 12.34 -2.86 -9.86
N HIS A 56 12.56 -1.84 -10.69
CA HIS A 56 11.69 -0.68 -10.83
C HIS A 56 10.28 -1.07 -11.30
N ARG A 57 10.18 -1.96 -12.29
CA ARG A 57 8.90 -2.49 -12.76
C ARG A 57 8.16 -3.27 -11.67
N ILE A 58 8.85 -4.13 -10.94
CA ILE A 58 8.25 -4.90 -9.83
C ILE A 58 7.78 -3.97 -8.71
N TRP A 59 8.55 -2.93 -8.41
CA TRP A 59 8.21 -1.91 -7.43
C TRP A 59 6.91 -1.19 -7.80
N HIS A 60 6.79 -0.68 -9.04
CA HIS A 60 5.57 -0.05 -9.55
C HIS A 60 4.35 -0.97 -9.41
N GLN A 61 4.45 -2.19 -9.92
CA GLN A 61 3.35 -3.15 -9.87
C GLN A 61 2.86 -3.46 -8.45
N ARG A 62 3.76 -3.43 -7.47
CA ARG A 62 3.42 -3.64 -6.06
C ARG A 62 2.82 -2.39 -5.44
N MET A 63 3.42 -1.22 -5.69
CA MET A 63 2.93 0.04 -5.15
C MET A 63 1.54 0.37 -5.66
N ASP A 64 1.25 0.13 -6.95
CA ASP A 64 -0.08 0.33 -7.50
C ASP A 64 -1.13 -0.55 -6.78
N LYS A 65 -0.79 -1.80 -6.44
CA LYS A 65 -1.68 -2.70 -5.69
C LYS A 65 -1.90 -2.23 -4.25
N VAL A 66 -0.88 -1.69 -3.60
CA VAL A 66 -0.98 -1.13 -2.25
C VAL A 66 -1.86 0.12 -2.27
N LEU A 67 -1.63 1.02 -3.22
CA LEU A 67 -2.43 2.24 -3.41
C LEU A 67 -3.90 1.91 -3.70
N ASP A 68 -4.15 0.93 -4.55
CA ASP A 68 -5.52 0.47 -4.85
C ASP A 68 -6.19 -0.12 -3.61
N SER A 69 -5.46 -0.94 -2.83
CA SER A 69 -5.99 -1.52 -1.59
C SER A 69 -6.29 -0.47 -0.52
N LEU A 70 -5.44 0.56 -0.40
CA LEU A 70 -5.67 1.71 0.48
C LEU A 70 -6.92 2.49 0.03
N ARG A 71 -7.08 2.71 -1.27
CA ARG A 71 -8.29 3.36 -1.81
C ARG A 71 -9.55 2.56 -1.51
N THR A 72 -9.57 1.26 -1.81
CA THR A 72 -10.72 0.40 -1.51
C THR A 72 -11.05 0.41 -0.02
N LEU A 73 -10.03 0.42 0.86
CA LEU A 73 -10.26 0.55 2.29
C LEU A 73 -10.95 1.88 2.64
N ALA A 74 -10.47 3.01 2.11
CA ALA A 74 -11.09 4.32 2.33
C ALA A 74 -12.55 4.36 1.82
N GLU A 75 -12.81 3.80 0.63
CA GLU A 75 -14.15 3.71 0.04
C GLU A 75 -15.08 2.85 0.90
N ASN A 76 -14.61 1.70 1.39
CA ASN A 76 -15.38 0.84 2.29
C ASN A 76 -15.68 1.54 3.61
N ILE A 77 -14.73 2.32 4.17
CA ILE A 77 -14.97 3.12 5.37
C ILE A 77 -16.02 4.21 5.13
N GLY A 78 -15.97 4.90 3.99
CA GLY A 78 -16.97 5.90 3.63
C GLY A 78 -18.38 5.32 3.39
N GLY A 79 -18.45 4.12 2.79
CA GLY A 79 -19.71 3.45 2.46
C GLY A 79 -20.38 2.72 3.62
N SER A 80 -19.60 2.10 4.51
CA SER A 80 -20.08 1.23 5.61
C SER A 80 -20.51 1.99 6.87
N ASN A 81 -20.63 3.33 6.80
CA ASN A 81 -21.12 4.22 7.87
C ASN A 81 -22.57 3.91 8.35
N ARG A 82 -23.18 2.80 7.89
CA ARG A 82 -24.51 2.31 8.27
C ARG A 82 -24.50 0.98 9.04
N ASN A 83 -23.39 0.23 9.11
CA ASN A 83 -23.38 -1.07 9.80
C ASN A 83 -21.99 -1.46 10.38
N TYR A 84 -21.81 -1.26 11.68
CA TYR A 84 -20.51 -1.34 12.38
C TYR A 84 -19.87 -2.75 12.46
N ALA A 85 -20.67 -3.81 12.60
CA ALA A 85 -20.13 -5.16 12.75
C ALA A 85 -19.52 -5.68 11.43
N ALA A 86 -20.21 -5.48 10.31
CA ALA A 86 -19.70 -5.80 8.98
C ALA A 86 -18.45 -4.98 8.64
N PHE A 87 -18.43 -3.72 9.07
CA PHE A 87 -17.31 -2.82 8.85
C PHE A 87 -16.00 -3.26 9.51
N ASN A 88 -16.06 -3.81 10.74
CA ASN A 88 -14.85 -4.26 11.42
C ASN A 88 -14.21 -5.46 10.73
N GLU A 89 -15.01 -6.39 10.20
CA GLU A 89 -14.52 -7.54 9.43
C GLU A 89 -13.88 -7.10 8.10
N GLU A 90 -14.53 -6.19 7.37
CA GLU A 90 -13.99 -5.63 6.10
C GLU A 90 -12.67 -4.89 6.33
N ARG A 91 -12.55 -4.12 7.42
CA ARG A 91 -11.30 -3.43 7.78
C ARG A 91 -10.16 -4.40 8.04
N VAL A 92 -10.39 -5.43 8.85
CA VAL A 92 -9.37 -6.42 9.18
C VAL A 92 -8.90 -7.14 7.92
N GLN A 93 -9.82 -7.50 7.03
CA GLN A 93 -9.46 -8.12 5.75
C GLN A 93 -8.63 -7.21 4.85
N ALA A 94 -8.98 -5.92 4.76
CA ALA A 94 -8.23 -4.95 3.96
C ALA A 94 -6.82 -4.71 4.52
N ILE A 95 -6.68 -4.59 5.84
CA ILE A 95 -5.36 -4.47 6.51
C ILE A 95 -4.52 -5.71 6.24
N ASN A 96 -5.10 -6.90 6.44
CA ASN A 96 -4.41 -8.17 6.17
C ASN A 96 -3.98 -8.29 4.70
N LYS A 97 -4.78 -7.78 3.75
CA LYS A 97 -4.42 -7.73 2.33
C LYS A 97 -3.24 -6.79 2.08
N ILE A 98 -3.22 -5.62 2.71
CA ILE A 98 -2.09 -4.67 2.62
C ILE A 98 -0.82 -5.30 3.19
N GLU A 99 -0.90 -5.91 4.37
CA GLU A 99 0.22 -6.62 4.99
C GLU A 99 0.75 -7.74 4.10
N ALA A 100 -0.14 -8.54 3.50
CA ALA A 100 0.25 -9.59 2.56
C ALA A 100 0.96 -9.01 1.32
N LEU A 101 0.49 -7.88 0.76
CA LEU A 101 1.12 -7.24 -0.40
C LEU A 101 2.51 -6.69 -0.07
N ILE A 102 2.70 -6.14 1.14
CA ILE A 102 3.98 -5.65 1.64
C ILE A 102 4.93 -6.84 1.89
N ASN A 103 4.45 -7.88 2.57
CA ASN A 103 5.26 -9.02 3.00
C ASN A 103 5.51 -10.06 1.90
N ALA A 104 4.76 -10.04 0.79
CA ALA A 104 4.98 -10.94 -0.35
C ALA A 104 6.25 -10.63 -1.17
N ALA A 105 7.25 -9.97 -0.60
CA ALA A 105 8.61 -10.00 -1.17
C ALA A 105 9.09 -11.46 -1.24
N PRO A 106 9.73 -11.88 -2.35
CA PRO A 106 10.27 -13.23 -2.41
C PRO A 106 11.31 -13.36 -1.31
N MET A 107 11.18 -14.40 -0.48
CA MET A 107 12.36 -15.00 0.12
C MET A 107 13.23 -15.48 -1.03
N SER A 108 14.10 -14.62 -1.52
CA SER A 108 15.34 -15.06 -2.15
C SER A 108 16.13 -15.76 -1.04
N ARG A 109 15.77 -17.01 -0.73
CA ARG A 109 16.70 -17.94 -0.08
C ARG A 109 17.77 -18.21 -1.11
N THR A 110 18.78 -17.36 -1.11
CA THR A 110 20.15 -17.79 -1.40
C THR A 110 20.53 -18.82 -0.33
N ALA A 111 20.60 -20.09 -0.71
CA ALA A 111 21.43 -21.09 -0.04
C ALA A 111 21.57 -22.34 -0.92
N GLY A 112 22.78 -22.57 -1.44
CA GLY A 112 23.26 -23.86 -1.94
C GLY A 112 23.42 -23.93 -3.45
#